data_AF-A0A397CLI6-F1
#
_entry.id   AF-A0A397CLI6-F1
#
_cell.length_a   1.000
_cell.length_b   1.000
_cell.length_c   1.000
_cell.angle_alpha   90.00
_cell.angle_beta   90.00
_cell.angle_gamma   90.00
#
_symmetry.space_group_name_H-M   'P 1'
#
loop_
_entity.id
_entity.type
_entity.pdbx_description
1 polymer ?
#
loop_
_entity_poly.entity_id
_entity_poly.type
_entity_poly.pdbx_seq_one_letter_code
_entity_poly.pdbx_strand_id
1 'polypeptide(L)'
;PTWDIKKRLSYRPDNEKCLMRNMTSPQFCAPCQENMWLQFLTRISFIEDVVVTGKDVALKLIPLGQLRPNPILNERYSVQWFNNGNEVTTFRDQFSIDVSTVSGAAKQWTVKVNFTTPTIRVDSKGVTRAEHTFNVDYAPTTNKTHC
;
A
#
# COMPACT_ATOMS: atom_id res chain seq x y z
N PRO A 1 -21.25 -16.33 22.45
CA PRO A 1 -20.32 -16.93 23.43
C PRO A 1 -20.19 -18.42 23.12
N THR A 2 -18.97 -18.97 23.19
CA THR A 2 -18.72 -20.38 22.91
C THR A 2 -18.08 -21.03 24.11
N TRP A 3 -18.60 -22.18 24.52
CA TRP A 3 -18.01 -22.99 25.58
C TRP A 3 -17.02 -23.98 24.99
N ASP A 4 -15.79 -23.99 25.51
CA ASP A 4 -14.80 -25.02 25.20
C ASP A 4 -15.10 -26.32 25.99
N ILE A 5 -14.50 -27.45 25.59
CA ILE A 5 -14.60 -28.76 26.28
C ILE A 5 -14.18 -28.69 27.75
N LYS A 6 -13.38 -27.68 28.13
CA LYS A 6 -12.98 -27.38 29.50
C LYS A 6 -13.94 -26.43 30.24
N LYS A 7 -15.16 -26.23 29.73
CA LYS A 7 -16.17 -25.26 30.26
C LYS A 7 -15.64 -23.83 30.36
N ARG A 8 -14.66 -23.45 29.53
CA ARG A 8 -14.19 -22.07 29.47
C ARG A 8 -15.03 -21.27 28.50
N LEU A 9 -15.50 -20.10 28.93
CA LEU A 9 -16.25 -19.19 28.09
C LEU A 9 -15.26 -18.40 27.21
N SER A 10 -15.43 -18.49 25.89
CA SER A 10 -14.78 -17.61 24.92
C SER A 10 -15.81 -16.69 24.27
N TYR A 11 -15.45 -15.43 24.08
CA TYR A 11 -16.31 -14.46 23.41
C TYR A 11 -15.84 -14.23 21.97
N ARG A 12 -16.77 -14.39 21.02
CA ARG A 12 -16.59 -14.07 19.61
C ARG A 12 -17.57 -12.95 19.25
N PRO A 13 -17.14 -11.87 18.57
CA PRO A 13 -18.02 -10.77 18.19
C PRO A 13 -19.23 -11.22 17.37
N ASP A 14 -19.04 -12.15 16.43
CA ASP A 14 -20.09 -12.70 15.55
C ASP A 14 -20.15 -14.22 15.66
N ASN A 15 -21.02 -14.72 16.54
CA ASN A 15 -21.06 -16.13 16.91
C ASN A 15 -21.58 -17.05 15.80
N GLU A 16 -22.66 -16.68 15.10
CA GLU A 16 -23.31 -17.52 14.06
C GLU A 16 -23.43 -16.83 12.68
N LYS A 17 -22.88 -15.62 12.54
CA LYS A 17 -22.94 -14.80 11.31
C LYS A 17 -21.67 -14.90 10.47
N CYS A 18 -20.90 -15.97 10.61
CA CYS A 18 -19.64 -16.14 9.90
C CYS A 18 -19.56 -17.51 9.22
N LEU A 19 -19.19 -17.51 7.94
CA LEU A 19 -18.96 -18.70 7.12
C LEU A 19 -18.03 -19.72 7.80
N MET A 20 -16.99 -19.27 8.51
CA MET A 20 -16.04 -20.15 9.22
C MET A 20 -16.64 -20.91 10.41
N ARG A 21 -17.92 -20.69 10.73
CA ARG A 21 -18.63 -21.38 11.81
C ARG A 21 -19.94 -21.98 11.35
N ASN A 22 -20.68 -21.23 10.54
CA ASN A 22 -21.90 -21.72 9.92
C ASN A 22 -21.72 -21.65 8.40
N MET A 23 -21.62 -22.82 7.75
CA MET A 23 -21.45 -22.90 6.30
C MET A 23 -22.68 -22.40 5.52
N THR A 24 -23.83 -22.19 6.18
CA THR A 24 -24.99 -21.55 5.56
C THR A 24 -24.91 -20.01 5.60
N SER A 25 -23.94 -19.45 6.31
CA SER A 25 -23.70 -18.00 6.31
C SER A 25 -22.93 -17.59 5.05
N PRO A 26 -23.42 -16.62 4.25
CA PRO A 26 -22.76 -16.23 3.01
C PRO A 26 -21.55 -15.29 3.22
N GLN A 27 -21.26 -14.87 4.46
CA GLN A 27 -20.30 -13.80 4.74
C GLN A 27 -19.28 -14.17 5.81
N PHE A 28 -18.08 -13.62 5.69
CA PHE A 28 -17.09 -13.62 6.78
C PHE A 28 -17.36 -12.48 7.76
N CYS A 29 -17.17 -12.71 9.05
CA CYS A 29 -17.22 -11.63 10.03
C CYS A 29 -16.00 -10.70 9.92
N ALA A 30 -16.10 -9.48 10.47
CA ALA A 30 -15.05 -8.47 10.34
C ALA A 30 -13.64 -8.96 10.78
N PRO A 31 -13.47 -9.66 11.92
CA PRO A 31 -12.16 -10.21 12.30
C PRO A 31 -11.62 -11.25 11.34
N CYS A 32 -12.49 -12.05 10.70
CA CYS A 32 -12.06 -13.03 9.71
C CYS A 32 -11.59 -12.35 8.42
N GLN A 33 -12.33 -11.34 7.95
CA GLN A 33 -11.94 -10.55 6.78
C GLN A 33 -10.60 -9.85 7.02
N GLU A 34 -10.43 -9.20 8.17
CA GLU A 34 -9.18 -8.56 8.60
C GLU A 34 -8.01 -9.56 8.58
N ASN A 35 -8.17 -10.74 9.17
CA ASN A 35 -7.14 -11.77 9.15
C ASN A 35 -6.84 -12.27 7.72
N MET A 36 -7.85 -12.45 6.86
CA MET A 36 -7.62 -12.82 5.46
C MET A 36 -6.76 -11.78 4.75
N TRP A 37 -7.11 -10.49 4.87
CA TRP A 37 -6.30 -9.40 4.31
C TRP A 37 -4.85 -9.47 4.79
N LEU A 38 -4.62 -9.56 6.09
CA LEU A 38 -3.26 -9.62 6.65
C LEU A 38 -2.47 -10.84 6.16
N GLN A 39 -3.11 -12.00 5.98
CA GLN A 39 -2.46 -13.20 5.45
C GLN A 39 -2.11 -13.05 3.97
N PHE A 40 -3.01 -12.51 3.15
CA PHE A 40 -2.74 -12.31 1.72
C PHE A 40 -1.61 -11.29 1.49
N LEU A 41 -1.63 -10.19 2.24
CA LEU A 41 -0.63 -9.13 2.13
C LEU A 41 0.76 -9.54 2.63
N THR A 42 0.90 -10.69 3.30
CA THR A 42 2.23 -11.24 3.62
C THR A 42 2.98 -11.77 2.39
N ARG A 43 2.26 -12.06 1.30
CA ARG A 43 2.81 -12.68 0.08
C ARG A 43 2.71 -11.79 -1.15
N ILE A 44 1.90 -10.73 -1.09
CA ILE A 44 1.60 -9.85 -2.22
C ILE A 44 2.00 -8.43 -1.83
N SER A 45 2.68 -7.73 -2.74
CA SER A 45 2.97 -6.30 -2.62
C SER A 45 1.94 -5.50 -3.41
N PHE A 46 1.64 -4.28 -2.98
CA PHE A 46 0.76 -3.36 -3.72
C PHE A 46 1.45 -2.73 -4.92
N ILE A 47 2.77 -2.61 -4.89
CA ILE A 47 3.57 -2.08 -5.98
C ILE A 47 3.76 -3.21 -6.97
N GLU A 48 3.12 -3.10 -8.14
CA GLU A 48 3.29 -4.05 -9.23
C GLU A 48 4.60 -3.77 -9.97
N ASP A 49 4.84 -2.50 -10.29
CA ASP A 49 5.99 -2.08 -11.10
C ASP A 49 6.26 -0.57 -10.95
N VAL A 50 7.49 -0.16 -11.24
CA VAL A 50 7.90 1.24 -11.36
C VAL A 50 8.53 1.44 -12.73
N VAL A 51 7.78 2.07 -13.63
CA VAL A 51 8.21 2.29 -15.02
C VAL A 51 8.99 3.60 -15.09
N VAL A 52 10.27 3.50 -15.42
CA VAL A 52 11.15 4.66 -15.61
C VAL A 52 11.33 4.92 -17.11
N THR A 53 10.85 6.06 -17.59
CA THR A 53 10.98 6.51 -18.98
C THR A 53 11.77 7.82 -19.03
N GLY A 54 13.10 7.72 -19.00
CA GLY A 54 13.98 8.89 -18.95
C GLY A 54 13.79 9.66 -17.63
N LYS A 55 13.14 10.82 -17.71
CA LYS A 55 12.83 11.67 -16.54
C LYS A 55 11.48 11.37 -15.88
N ASP A 56 10.59 10.71 -16.61
CA ASP A 56 9.23 10.42 -16.14
C ASP A 56 9.23 9.05 -15.44
N VAL A 57 8.68 9.01 -14.24
CA VAL A 57 8.57 7.79 -13.44
C VAL A 57 7.10 7.56 -13.11
N ALA A 58 6.58 6.40 -13.51
CA ALA A 58 5.20 6.00 -13.26
C ALA A 58 5.15 4.80 -12.30
N LEU A 59 4.39 4.96 -11.22
CA LEU A 59 4.11 3.93 -10.23
C LEU A 59 2.87 3.14 -10.65
N LYS A 60 3.02 1.84 -10.88
CA LYS A 60 1.89 0.92 -11.09
C LYS A 60 1.54 0.23 -9.78
N LEU A 61 0.29 0.42 -9.36
CA LEU A 61 -0.28 -0.19 -8.17
C LEU A 61 -1.42 -1.13 -8.56
N ILE A 62 -1.62 -2.16 -7.73
CA ILE A 62 -2.85 -2.97 -7.78
C ILE A 62 -4.06 -2.02 -7.63
N PRO A 63 -5.14 -2.19 -8.41
CA PRO A 63 -6.29 -1.29 -8.41
C PRO A 63 -7.17 -1.42 -7.15
N LEU A 64 -6.65 -0.92 -6.02
CA LEU A 64 -7.30 -0.81 -4.71
C LEU A 64 -7.43 0.66 -4.27
N GLY A 65 -8.18 0.92 -3.19
CA GLY A 65 -8.40 2.27 -2.68
C GLY A 65 -9.12 3.15 -3.70
N GLN A 66 -8.55 4.32 -3.96
CA GLN A 66 -9.04 5.26 -4.96
C GLN A 66 -8.91 4.76 -6.41
N LEU A 67 -8.17 3.67 -6.65
CA LEU A 67 -7.97 3.10 -7.99
C LEU A 67 -9.01 2.03 -8.34
N ARG A 68 -9.92 1.67 -7.42
CA ARG A 68 -11.02 0.74 -7.71
C ARG A 68 -12.04 1.36 -8.67
N PRO A 69 -12.64 0.56 -9.57
CA PRO A 69 -13.81 1.00 -10.34
C PRO A 69 -14.99 1.43 -9.46
N ASN A 70 -15.16 0.78 -8.31
CA ASN A 70 -16.15 1.13 -7.28
C ASN A 70 -15.41 1.43 -5.96
N PRO A 71 -15.11 2.71 -5.67
CA PRO A 71 -14.37 3.10 -4.48
C PRO A 71 -15.11 2.73 -3.18
N ILE A 72 -14.34 2.31 -2.18
CA ILE A 72 -14.83 2.05 -0.83
C ILE A 72 -14.51 3.27 0.03
N LEU A 73 -15.50 3.76 0.79
CA LEU A 73 -15.31 4.90 1.68
C LEU A 73 -14.18 4.62 2.70
N ASN A 74 -13.27 5.58 2.87
CA ASN A 74 -12.10 5.50 3.74
C ASN A 74 -11.06 4.42 3.36
N GLU A 75 -11.12 3.90 2.13
CA GLU A 75 -10.06 3.07 1.54
C GLU A 75 -9.17 3.93 0.64
N ARG A 76 -7.86 4.01 0.91
CA ARG A 76 -6.93 4.84 0.13
C ARG A 76 -5.49 4.35 0.16
N TYR A 77 -4.78 4.61 -0.92
CA TYR A 77 -3.32 4.66 -0.97
C TYR A 77 -2.82 6.05 -0.57
N SER A 78 -1.72 6.06 0.19
CA SER A 78 -0.85 7.23 0.35
C SER A 78 0.51 6.92 -0.27
N VAL A 79 1.06 7.83 -1.06
CA VAL A 79 2.33 7.64 -1.78
C VAL A 79 3.34 8.70 -1.36
N GLN A 80 4.54 8.27 -1.03
CA GLN A 80 5.66 9.14 -0.67
C GLN A 80 6.89 8.78 -1.48
N TRP A 81 7.52 9.78 -2.07
CA TRP A 81 8.72 9.62 -2.87
C TRP A 81 9.93 10.17 -2.11
N PHE A 82 11.03 9.44 -2.15
CA PHE A 82 12.28 9.79 -1.48
C PHE A 82 13.42 9.79 -2.49
N ASN A 83 14.28 10.80 -2.41
CA ASN A 83 15.54 10.86 -3.15
C ASN A 83 16.70 10.86 -2.14
N ASN A 84 17.57 9.87 -2.22
CA ASN A 84 18.68 9.68 -1.27
C ASN A 84 18.24 9.76 0.21
N GLY A 85 17.06 9.21 0.54
CA GLY A 85 16.49 9.20 1.89
C GLY A 85 15.70 10.45 2.29
N ASN A 86 15.70 11.52 1.49
CA ASN A 86 14.91 12.73 1.76
C ASN A 86 13.56 12.69 1.03
N GLU A 87 12.47 12.93 1.75
CA GLU A 87 11.13 12.97 1.14
C GLU A 87 10.99 14.18 0.21
N VAL A 88 10.57 13.93 -1.02
CA VAL A 88 10.20 14.97 -1.99
C VAL A 88 8.69 15.22 -1.86
N THR A 89 8.32 16.12 -0.96
CA THR A 89 6.91 16.37 -0.57
C THR A 89 6.03 16.88 -1.70
N THR A 90 6.61 17.50 -2.72
CA THR A 90 5.89 17.96 -3.92
C THR A 90 5.27 16.82 -4.72
N PHE A 91 5.79 15.60 -4.58
CA PHE A 91 5.29 14.40 -5.25
C PHE A 91 4.34 13.56 -4.38
N ARG A 92 3.98 14.05 -3.19
CA ARG A 92 3.11 13.29 -2.28
C ARG A 92 1.78 12.95 -2.95
N ASP A 93 1.37 11.70 -2.80
CA ASP A 93 0.14 11.10 -3.36
C ASP A 93 0.06 11.14 -4.90
N GLN A 94 1.17 11.43 -5.59
CA GLN A 94 1.25 11.32 -7.05
C GLN A 94 1.70 9.92 -7.47
N PHE A 95 1.06 9.40 -8.53
CA PHE A 95 1.41 8.12 -9.14
C PHE A 95 2.35 8.25 -10.34
N SER A 96 2.56 9.47 -10.84
CA SER A 96 3.50 9.78 -11.90
C SER A 96 4.25 11.04 -11.51
N ILE A 97 5.57 11.02 -11.62
CA ILE A 97 6.44 12.13 -11.25
C ILE A 97 7.44 12.43 -12.35
N ASP A 98 7.89 13.68 -12.43
CA ASP A 98 9.01 14.10 -13.28
C ASP A 98 10.22 14.42 -12.39
N VAL A 99 11.20 13.53 -12.38
CA VAL A 99 12.39 13.66 -11.52
C VAL A 99 13.28 14.85 -11.89
N SER A 100 13.14 15.40 -13.10
CA SER A 100 13.91 16.56 -13.55
C SER A 100 13.54 17.85 -12.80
N THR A 101 12.38 17.88 -12.16
CA THR A 101 11.94 19.02 -11.32
C THR A 101 12.68 19.08 -9.98
N VAL A 102 13.42 18.03 -9.61
CA VAL A 102 14.24 17.99 -8.40
C VAL A 102 15.69 18.32 -8.72
N SER A 103 16.08 19.55 -8.38
CA SER A 103 17.45 20.04 -8.54
C SER A 103 18.45 19.19 -7.76
N GLY A 104 19.47 18.67 -8.44
CA GLY A 104 20.51 17.85 -7.80
C GLY A 104 20.03 16.46 -7.38
N ALA A 105 18.94 15.96 -7.97
CA ALA A 105 18.44 14.61 -7.70
C ALA A 105 19.55 13.55 -7.82
N ALA A 106 19.65 12.71 -6.80
CA ALA A 106 20.48 11.51 -6.85
C ALA A 106 19.88 10.47 -7.80
N LYS A 107 20.72 9.51 -8.22
CA LYS A 107 20.29 8.38 -9.07
C LYS A 107 19.30 7.45 -8.37
N GLN A 108 19.48 7.22 -7.07
CA GLN A 108 18.65 6.29 -6.32
C GLN A 108 17.41 6.98 -5.76
N TRP A 109 16.26 6.40 -6.07
CA TRP A 109 14.95 6.83 -5.60
C TRP A 109 14.26 5.69 -4.87
N THR A 110 13.42 6.06 -3.92
CA THR A 110 12.60 5.11 -3.17
C THR A 110 11.18 5.62 -3.14
N VAL A 111 10.23 4.75 -3.48
CA VAL A 111 8.80 5.01 -3.33
C VAL A 111 8.25 4.18 -2.18
N LYS A 112 7.47 4.81 -1.31
CA LYS A 112 6.76 4.17 -0.20
C LYS A 112 5.28 4.34 -0.41
N VAL A 113 4.55 3.24 -0.36
CA VAL A 113 3.09 3.20 -0.51
C VAL A 113 2.50 2.63 0.76
N ASN A 114 1.53 3.33 1.33
CA ASN A 114 0.74 2.85 2.45
C ASN A 114 -0.72 2.69 2.04
N PHE A 115 -1.27 1.48 2.24
CA PHE A 115 -2.67 1.18 2.02
C PHE A 115 -3.45 1.28 3.34
N THR A 116 -4.58 1.99 3.31
CA THR A 116 -5.51 2.09 4.43
C THR A 116 -6.88 1.64 3.97
N THR A 117 -7.55 0.80 4.76
CA THR A 117 -8.90 0.29 4.48
C THR A 117 -9.68 0.15 5.79
N PRO A 118 -10.99 0.41 5.83
CA PRO A 118 -11.80 0.23 7.05
C PRO A 118 -11.82 -1.23 7.55
N THR A 119 -11.50 -2.21 6.70
CA THR A 119 -11.48 -3.63 7.07
C THR A 119 -10.27 -4.02 7.92
N ILE A 120 -9.14 -3.32 7.78
CA ILE A 120 -7.92 -3.58 8.55
C ILE A 120 -7.82 -2.51 9.62
N ARG A 121 -8.11 -2.89 10.87
CA ARG A 121 -8.08 -1.96 12.00
C ARG A 121 -6.70 -1.89 12.62
N VAL A 122 -5.98 -3.01 12.65
CA VAL A 122 -4.63 -3.10 13.21
C VAL A 122 -3.73 -3.87 12.27
N ASP A 123 -2.67 -3.21 11.78
CA ASP A 123 -1.58 -3.85 11.07
C ASP A 123 -0.32 -3.89 11.95
N SER A 124 -0.24 -4.92 12.80
CA SER A 124 0.93 -5.14 13.67
C SER A 124 2.16 -5.65 12.93
N LYS A 125 2.01 -6.12 11.68
CA LYS A 125 3.09 -6.72 10.89
C LYS A 125 3.63 -5.77 9.83
N GLY A 126 3.01 -4.61 9.61
CA GLY A 126 3.41 -3.65 8.60
C GLY A 126 3.14 -4.11 7.17
N VAL A 127 2.22 -5.06 6.95
CA VAL A 127 1.95 -5.67 5.64
C VAL A 127 1.09 -4.77 4.75
N THR A 128 0.51 -3.69 5.28
CA THR A 128 -0.19 -2.70 4.46
C THR A 128 0.75 -1.65 3.85
N ARG A 129 2.07 -1.80 4.04
CA ARG A 129 3.10 -0.91 3.53
C ARG A 129 3.96 -1.63 2.51
N ALA A 130 4.28 -0.95 1.42
CA ALA A 130 5.21 -1.42 0.41
C ALA A 130 6.27 -0.34 0.14
N GLU A 131 7.49 -0.78 -0.10
CA GLU A 131 8.62 0.08 -0.45
C GLU A 131 9.33 -0.51 -1.65
N HIS A 132 9.71 0.34 -2.60
CA HIS A 132 10.49 -0.06 -3.75
C HIS A 132 11.58 0.96 -4.05
N THR A 133 12.81 0.47 -4.21
CA THR A 133 13.98 1.30 -4.55
C THR A 133 14.36 1.02 -6.00
N PHE A 134 14.56 2.08 -6.76
CA PHE A 134 14.89 2.03 -8.18
C PHE A 134 15.91 3.11 -8.52
N ASN A 135 16.59 2.95 -9.65
CA ASN A 135 17.54 3.93 -10.16
C ASN A 135 16.94 4.65 -11.36
N VAL A 136 17.21 5.95 -11.43
CA VAL A 136 16.89 6.78 -12.59
C VAL A 136 18.19 7.26 -13.21
N ASP A 137 18.47 6.81 -14.43
CA ASP A 137 19.61 7.28 -15.23
C ASP A 137 19.22 8.57 -15.97
N TYR A 138 18.85 9.59 -15.20
CA TYR A 138 18.65 10.95 -15.70
C TYR A 138 19.78 11.83 -15.16
N ALA A 139 20.67 12.28 -16.06
CA ALA A 139 21.66 13.30 -15.75
C ALA A 139 21.03 14.67 -16.06
N PRO A 140 20.80 15.55 -15.07
CA PRO A 140 20.36 16.91 -15.37
C PRO A 140 21.44 17.56 -16.23
N THR A 141 21.08 18.06 -17.41
CA THR A 141 21.98 18.83 -18.26
C THR A 141 22.37 20.09 -17.49
N THR A 142 23.57 20.12 -16.92
CA THR A 142 24.16 21.36 -16.45
C THR A 142 24.36 22.25 -17.67
N ASN A 143 23.49 23.24 -17.87
CA ASN A 143 23.73 24.31 -18.82
C ASN A 143 25.02 25.00 -18.39
N LYS A 144 26.13 24.65 -19.06
CA LYS A 144 27.36 25.44 -19.01
C LYS A 144 27.04 26.74 -19.75
N THR A 145 26.69 27.77 -18.98
CA THR A 145 26.65 29.14 -19.47
C THR A 145 28.06 29.47 -19.97
N HIS A 146 28.25 29.46 -21.28
CA HIS A 146 29.48 29.97 -21.89
C HIS A 146 29.49 31.49 -21.70
N CYS A 147 30.49 31.99 -20.99
CA CYS A 147 30.86 33.40 -20.97
C CYS A 147 31.27 33.88 -22.36
#